data_AF-A0ABD1UR86-F1
#
_entry.id   AF-A0ABD1UR86-F1
#
_cell.length_a   1.000
_cell.length_b   1.000
_cell.length_c   1.000
_cell.angle_alpha   90.00
_cell.angle_beta   90.00
_cell.angle_gamma   90.00
#
_symmetry.space_group_name_H-M   'P 1'
#
loop_
_entity.id
_entity.type
_entity.pdbx_description
1 polymer ?
#
loop_
_entity_poly.entity_id
_entity_poly.type
_entity_poly.pdbx_seq_one_letter_code
_entity_poly.pdbx_strand_id
1 'polypeptide(L)'
;MAFTVPFSKPNCPDMCGNVIIPYPFGIGQECSANPSFTIDGRNFTNPKTPFLSSLDLQVLEVSLRRGIVIVNQPVSPMNCSTQQKEQSLGKSLFGTPFIFSRFYNVLIVLGCKNVVMPSWFMTIGS
;
A
#
# COMPACT_ATOMS: atom_id res chain seq x y z
N MET A 1 30.43 18.49 -1.07
CA MET A 1 30.08 17.20 -1.70
C MET A 1 28.63 16.92 -1.35
N ALA A 2 27.71 17.02 -2.30
CA ALA A 2 26.31 16.67 -2.07
C ALA A 2 26.19 15.16 -2.25
N PHE A 3 25.89 14.42 -1.18
CA PHE A 3 25.48 13.04 -1.29
C PHE A 3 24.08 13.03 -1.91
N THR A 4 23.99 12.73 -3.21
CA THR A 4 22.70 12.41 -3.82
C THR A 4 22.25 11.09 -3.20
N VAL A 5 21.24 11.13 -2.33
CA VAL A 5 20.58 9.91 -1.87
C VAL A 5 19.98 9.28 -3.14
N PRO A 6 20.47 8.12 -3.61
CA PRO A 6 19.92 7.52 -4.81
C PRO A 6 18.46 7.19 -4.51
N PHE A 7 17.53 7.75 -5.30
CA PHE A 7 16.10 7.51 -5.09
C PHE A 7 15.86 6.01 -5.19
N SER A 8 16.37 5.31 -6.21
CA SER A 8 16.30 3.85 -6.35
C SER A 8 17.68 3.17 -6.21
N LYS A 9 17.69 1.83 -6.11
CA LYS A 9 18.90 1.02 -6.27
C LYS A 9 19.54 1.31 -7.66
N PRO A 10 20.88 1.37 -7.79
CA PRO A 10 21.52 1.57 -9.09
C PRO A 10 21.02 0.58 -10.14
N ASN A 11 20.78 1.05 -11.36
CA ASN A 11 20.20 0.30 -12.49
C ASN A 11 18.73 -0.13 -12.31
N CYS A 12 18.03 0.40 -11.31
CA CYS A 12 16.59 0.16 -11.12
C CYS A 12 15.77 1.43 -11.39
N PRO A 13 14.57 1.28 -11.98
CA PRO A 13 13.68 2.42 -12.17
C PRO A 13 13.21 2.95 -10.81
N ASP A 14 13.12 4.27 -10.72
CA ASP A 14 12.77 5.04 -9.53
C ASP A 14 11.32 5.53 -9.53
N MET A 15 10.61 5.38 -10.64
CA MET A 15 9.21 5.78 -10.77
C MET A 15 8.37 4.71 -11.46
N CYS A 16 7.14 4.54 -10.97
CA CYS A 16 6.11 3.72 -11.60
C CYS A 16 4.84 4.56 -11.77
N GLY A 17 4.53 4.90 -13.03
CA GLY A 17 3.50 5.88 -13.34
C GLY A 17 3.84 7.24 -12.73
N ASN A 18 2.99 7.71 -11.81
CA ASN A 18 3.17 9.00 -11.12
C ASN A 18 3.72 8.86 -9.69
N VAL A 19 4.14 7.66 -9.29
CA VAL A 19 4.62 7.38 -7.93
C VAL A 19 6.13 7.17 -7.95
N ILE A 20 6.84 7.93 -7.12
CA ILE A 20 8.27 7.74 -6.85
C ILE A 20 8.42 6.54 -5.91
N ILE A 21 9.26 5.59 -6.28
CA ILE A 21 9.53 4.34 -5.56
C ILE A 21 10.98 4.37 -5.06
N PRO A 22 11.21 4.85 -3.82
CA PRO A 22 12.54 4.97 -3.32
C PRO A 22 13.02 3.70 -2.59
N TYR A 23 14.34 3.46 -2.55
CA TYR A 23 14.94 2.40 -1.74
C TYR A 23 14.58 2.60 -0.26
N PRO A 24 14.11 1.57 0.47
CA PRO A 24 14.26 0.12 0.23
C PRO A 24 13.20 -0.53 -0.67
N PHE A 25 12.24 0.23 -1.17
CA PHE A 25 11.29 -0.26 -2.18
C PHE A 25 11.95 -0.29 -3.55
N GLY A 26 11.44 -1.15 -4.42
CA GLY A 26 11.98 -1.26 -5.77
C GLY A 26 11.02 -1.92 -6.73
N ILE A 27 11.11 -1.51 -7.99
CA ILE A 27 10.27 -2.03 -9.07
C ILE A 27 10.94 -3.30 -9.61
N GLY A 28 10.33 -4.45 -9.37
CA GLY A 28 10.89 -5.77 -9.69
C GLY A 28 11.75 -6.38 -8.57
N GLN A 29 11.91 -7.71 -8.62
CA GLN A 29 12.45 -8.52 -7.52
C GLN A 29 13.90 -8.18 -7.12
N GLU A 30 14.73 -7.73 -8.07
CA GLU A 30 16.14 -7.40 -7.83
C GLU A 30 16.37 -5.96 -7.38
N CYS A 31 15.31 -5.14 -7.33
CA CYS A 31 15.39 -3.71 -7.08
C CYS A 31 14.99 -3.31 -5.66
N SER A 32 14.37 -4.21 -4.91
CA SER A 32 13.95 -4.00 -3.53
C SER A 32 14.98 -4.56 -2.53
N ALA A 33 14.95 -4.06 -1.29
CA ALA A 33 15.79 -4.58 -0.22
C ALA A 33 15.25 -5.91 0.37
N ASN A 34 13.96 -6.15 0.20
CA ASN A 34 13.24 -7.32 0.71
C ASN A 34 12.12 -7.67 -0.28
N PRO A 35 11.83 -8.96 -0.53
CA PRO A 35 10.72 -9.38 -1.38
C PRO A 35 9.38 -8.70 -1.05
N SER A 36 9.11 -8.41 0.23
CA SER A 36 7.90 -7.71 0.67
C SER A 36 7.81 -6.26 0.21
N PHE A 37 8.94 -5.62 -0.13
CA PHE A 37 9.04 -4.23 -0.62
C PHE A 37 9.08 -4.13 -2.15
N THR A 38 8.85 -5.26 -2.83
CA THR A 38 8.77 -5.30 -4.29
C THR A 38 7.50 -4.63 -4.79
N ILE A 39 7.67 -3.79 -5.80
CA ILE A 39 6.60 -3.10 -6.51
C ILE A 39 6.47 -3.68 -7.91
N ASP A 40 5.28 -4.16 -8.23
CA ASP A 40 4.91 -4.60 -9.57
C ASP A 40 4.21 -3.46 -10.31
N GLY A 41 4.82 -2.98 -11.39
CA GLY A 41 4.19 -2.03 -12.30
C GLY A 41 3.26 -2.76 -13.26
N ARG A 42 1.96 -2.76 -12.99
CA ARG A 42 0.97 -3.42 -13.85
C ARG A 42 0.71 -2.59 -15.11
N ASN A 43 0.83 -3.22 -16.28
CA ASN A 43 0.65 -2.59 -17.59
C ASN A 43 -0.82 -2.50 -18.04
N PHE A 44 -1.80 -2.87 -17.19
CA PHE A 44 -3.23 -2.79 -17.53
C PHE A 44 -3.74 -1.34 -17.65
N THR A 45 -2.94 -0.37 -17.21
CA THR A 45 -3.25 1.05 -17.17
C THR A 45 -2.10 1.84 -17.83
N ASN A 46 -2.45 2.93 -18.50
CA ASN A 46 -1.50 3.93 -19.01
C ASN A 46 -1.78 5.27 -18.31
N PRO A 47 -0.90 5.76 -17.42
CA PRO A 47 0.39 5.19 -17.01
C PRO A 47 0.25 3.93 -16.13
N LYS A 48 1.36 3.15 -16.02
CA LYS A 48 1.41 1.92 -15.22
C LYS A 48 1.00 2.17 -13.77
N THR A 49 0.23 1.26 -13.19
CA THR A 49 -0.16 1.33 -11.78
C THR A 49 0.79 0.51 -10.92
N PRO A 50 1.43 1.10 -9.89
CA PRO A 50 2.27 0.37 -8.96
C PRO A 50 1.43 -0.45 -7.96
N PHE A 51 1.80 -1.71 -7.76
CA PHE A 51 1.22 -2.60 -6.76
C PHE A 51 2.30 -3.16 -5.86
N LEU A 52 2.02 -3.25 -4.56
CA LEU A 52 2.88 -3.93 -3.61
C LEU A 52 2.69 -5.45 -3.74
N SER A 53 3.71 -6.16 -4.21
CA SER A 53 3.60 -7.59 -4.58
C SER A 53 3.15 -8.48 -3.43
N SER A 54 3.59 -8.16 -2.21
CA SER A 54 3.29 -8.94 -1.00
C SER A 54 1.84 -8.86 -0.53
N LEU A 55 1.16 -7.74 -0.81
CA LEU A 55 -0.21 -7.49 -0.36
C LEU A 55 -1.24 -7.43 -1.50
N ASP A 56 -0.77 -7.34 -2.74
CA ASP A 56 -1.61 -7.11 -3.91
C ASP A 56 -2.45 -5.81 -3.77
N LEU A 57 -1.85 -4.77 -3.19
CA LEU A 57 -2.48 -3.46 -2.99
C LEU A 57 -1.80 -2.40 -3.87
N GLN A 58 -2.61 -1.55 -4.49
CA GLN A 58 -2.10 -0.44 -5.28
C GLN A 58 -1.38 0.56 -4.37
N VAL A 59 -0.17 0.96 -4.74
CA VAL A 59 0.58 2.00 -4.05
C VAL A 59 0.20 3.36 -4.62
N LEU A 60 0.02 4.33 -3.73
CA LEU A 60 -0.35 5.71 -4.07
C LEU A 60 0.79 6.68 -3.76
N GLU A 61 1.51 6.44 -2.67
CA GLU A 61 2.64 7.26 -2.25
C GLU A 61 3.60 6.44 -1.39
N VAL A 62 4.89 6.73 -1.49
CA VAL A 62 5.91 6.23 -0.57
C VAL A 62 6.62 7.43 0.05
N SER A 63 6.61 7.51 1.38
CA SER A 63 7.23 8.61 2.13
C SER A 63 8.26 8.08 3.12
N LEU A 64 9.54 8.09 2.70
CA LEU A 64 10.65 7.69 3.57
C LEU A 64 10.79 8.59 4.80
N ARG A 65 10.51 9.90 4.65
CA ARG A 65 10.56 10.85 5.77
C ARG A 65 9.58 10.51 6.88
N ARG A 66 8.40 9.98 6.50
CA ARG A 66 7.34 9.60 7.43
C ARG A 66 7.40 8.11 7.81
N GLY A 67 8.22 7.31 7.13
CA GLY A 67 8.29 5.87 7.31
C GLY A 67 6.99 5.16 6.91
N ILE A 68 6.31 5.65 5.87
CA ILE A 68 4.99 5.13 5.46
C ILE A 68 4.88 4.87 3.96
N VAL A 69 4.00 3.94 3.61
CA VAL A 69 3.50 3.66 2.27
C VAL A 69 1.99 3.85 2.29
N ILE A 70 1.47 4.68 1.40
CA ILE A 70 0.03 4.88 1.24
C ILE A 70 -0.45 3.92 0.15
N VAL A 71 -1.44 3.09 0.47
CA VAL A 71 -2.02 2.10 -0.44
C VAL A 71 -3.53 2.28 -0.56
N ASN A 72 -4.07 1.86 -1.70
CA ASN A 72 -5.51 1.78 -1.92
C ASN A 72 -6.00 0.43 -1.39
N GLN A 73 -6.81 0.45 -0.33
CA GLN A 73 -7.41 -0.75 0.25
C GLN A 73 -8.88 -0.86 -0.22
N PRO A 74 -9.26 -1.94 -0.92
CA PRO A 74 -10.66 -2.18 -1.20
C PRO A 74 -11.36 -2.65 0.08
N VAL A 75 -12.29 -1.84 0.59
CA VAL A 75 -13.19 -2.25 1.68
C VAL A 75 -14.48 -2.81 1.08
N SER A 76 -14.82 -4.03 1.45
CA SER A 76 -16.10 -4.62 1.04
C SER A 76 -17.23 -4.02 1.88
N PRO A 77 -18.38 -3.67 1.29
CA PRO A 77 -19.55 -3.31 2.08
C PRO A 77 -19.94 -4.48 2.99
N MET A 78 -20.26 -4.16 4.23
CA MET A 78 -20.73 -5.15 5.20
C MET A 78 -22.15 -5.56 4.81
N ASN A 79 -22.33 -6.84 4.46
CA ASN A 79 -23.66 -7.36 4.13
C ASN A 79 -24.38 -7.79 5.41
N CYS A 80 -25.37 -7.00 5.78
CA CYS A 80 -26.18 -7.22 6.97
C CYS A 80 -27.19 -8.34 6.74
N SER A 81 -26.91 -9.52 7.28
CA SER A 81 -27.85 -10.64 7.36
C SER A 81 -28.33 -10.83 8.80
N THR A 82 -29.47 -11.49 8.98
CA THR A 82 -29.94 -11.94 10.30
C THR A 82 -28.98 -12.94 10.96
N GLN A 83 -28.14 -13.60 10.17
CA GLN A 83 -27.04 -14.43 10.65
C GLN A 83 -25.76 -13.61 10.74
N GLN A 84 -25.13 -13.61 11.91
CA GLN A 84 -23.79 -13.04 12.07
C GLN A 84 -22.80 -13.87 11.24
N LYS A 85 -22.09 -13.20 10.34
CA LYS A 85 -21.01 -13.79 9.56
C LYS A 85 -19.78 -12.92 9.73
N GLU A 86 -18.67 -13.53 10.09
CA GLU A 86 -17.39 -12.84 10.04
C GLU A 86 -17.07 -12.50 8.58
N GLN A 87 -16.80 -11.22 8.33
CA GLN A 87 -16.46 -10.72 7.02
C GLN A 87 -15.13 -9.98 7.12
N SER A 88 -14.15 -10.38 6.30
CA SER A 88 -12.89 -9.66 6.21
C SER A 88 -13.14 -8.32 5.56
N LEU A 89 -12.93 -7.23 6.32
CA LEU A 89 -13.16 -5.86 5.86
C LEU A 89 -12.02 -5.30 5.00
N GLY A 90 -10.87 -5.99 4.99
CA GLY A 90 -9.69 -5.59 4.21
C GLY A 90 -8.68 -6.71 4.05
N LYS A 91 -7.50 -6.37 3.50
CA LYS A 91 -6.37 -7.29 3.32
C LYS A 91 -5.66 -7.51 4.65
N SER A 92 -5.35 -8.78 4.97
CA SER A 92 -4.50 -9.10 6.12
C SER A 92 -3.04 -8.72 5.84
N LEU A 93 -2.39 -8.07 6.81
CA LEU A 93 -0.94 -7.79 6.77
C LEU A 93 -0.10 -8.92 7.39
N PHE A 94 -0.75 -9.99 7.88
CA PHE A 94 -0.06 -11.08 8.54
C PHE A 94 0.99 -11.72 7.63
N GLY A 95 2.19 -11.95 8.15
CA GLY A 95 3.32 -12.49 7.38
C GLY A 95 4.08 -11.46 6.53
N THR A 96 3.75 -10.18 6.62
CA THR A 96 4.50 -9.07 6.00
C THR A 96 5.15 -8.17 7.06
N PRO A 97 6.23 -7.42 6.73
CA PRO A 97 6.88 -6.49 7.66
C PRO A 97 6.10 -5.18 7.87
N PHE A 98 4.82 -5.18 7.51
CA PHE A 98 3.98 -3.99 7.44
C PHE A 98 2.98 -3.98 8.58
N ILE A 99 2.75 -2.79 9.13
CA ILE A 99 1.74 -2.53 10.15
C ILE A 99 0.85 -1.37 9.74
N PHE A 100 -0.39 -1.37 10.23
CA PHE A 100 -1.25 -0.21 10.06
C PHE A 100 -0.70 0.97 10.87
N SER A 101 -0.44 2.08 10.21
CA SER A 101 -0.03 3.32 10.87
C SER A 101 -1.08 3.77 11.89
N ARG A 102 -0.65 4.04 13.12
CA ARG A 102 -1.53 4.52 14.19
C ARG A 102 -1.98 5.96 14.02
N PHE A 103 -1.22 6.77 13.28
CA PHE A 103 -1.45 8.21 13.15
C PHE A 103 -2.22 8.59 11.89
N TYR A 104 -2.15 7.76 10.86
CA TYR A 104 -2.65 8.11 9.52
C TYR A 104 -3.74 7.15 9.00
N ASN A 105 -4.17 6.16 9.82
CA ASN A 105 -5.36 5.36 9.52
C ASN A 105 -6.49 5.70 10.47
N VAL A 106 -7.68 5.89 9.91
CA VAL A 106 -8.92 5.93 10.68
C VAL A 106 -9.64 4.62 10.42
N LEU A 107 -9.75 3.77 11.44
CA LEU A 107 -10.56 2.56 11.38
C LEU A 107 -11.99 2.92 11.78
N ILE A 108 -12.93 2.83 10.85
CA ILE A 108 -14.37 3.03 11.13
C ILE A 108 -15.09 1.71 10.89
N VAL A 109 -15.60 1.12 11.97
CA VAL A 109 -16.47 -0.05 11.89
C VAL A 109 -17.91 0.44 11.89
N LEU A 110 -18.57 0.34 10.75
CA LEU A 110 -19.96 0.74 10.60
C LEU A 110 -20.85 -0.49 10.74
N GLY A 111 -21.67 -0.49 11.79
CA GLY A 111 -22.69 -1.50 11.97
C GLY A 111 -23.83 -1.36 10.96
N CYS A 112 -24.69 -2.36 10.93
CA CYS A 112 -25.91 -2.38 10.14
C CYS A 112 -26.85 -1.23 10.53
N LYS A 113 -26.71 -0.08 9.85
CA LYS A 113 -27.70 1.01 9.61
C LYS A 113 -27.11 2.39 9.29
N ASN A 114 -25.79 2.61 9.29
CA ASN A 114 -25.25 3.93 8.93
C ASN A 114 -24.01 3.79 8.03
N VAL A 115 -24.06 4.35 6.82
CA VAL A 115 -22.93 4.39 5.87
C VAL A 115 -22.32 5.79 5.85
N VAL A 116 -21.09 5.93 6.34
CA VAL A 116 -20.20 7.07 6.05
C VAL A 116 -18.74 6.60 6.03
N MET A 117 -18.10 6.54 4.86
CA MET A 117 -16.71 6.09 4.66
C MET A 117 -15.81 7.28 4.27
N PRO A 118 -14.99 7.86 5.16
CA PRO A 118 -14.21 9.06 4.84
C PRO A 118 -12.71 8.83 4.58
N SER A 119 -12.23 7.62 4.28
CA SER A 119 -10.84 7.47 3.83
C SER A 119 -10.60 6.26 2.92
N TRP A 120 -10.44 6.53 1.62
CA TRP A 120 -10.09 5.55 0.57
C TRP A 120 -8.61 5.11 0.61
N PHE A 121 -7.81 5.61 1.54
CA PHE A 121 -6.37 5.44 1.55
C PHE A 121 -5.91 4.87 2.89
N MET A 122 -5.14 3.80 2.83
CA MET A 122 -4.51 3.18 4.00
C MET A 122 -3.05 3.59 4.06
N THR A 123 -2.58 3.97 5.24
CA THR A 123 -1.17 4.25 5.47
C THR A 123 -0.52 3.08 6.19
N ILE A 124 0.37 2.38 5.53
CA ILE A 124 1.13 1.27 6.10
C ILE A 124 2.48 1.80 6.57
N GLY A 125 2.82 1.60 7.84
CA GLY A 125 4.16 1.83 8.37
C GLY A 125 4.94 0.53 8.43
N SER A 126 6.27 0.59 8.38
CA SER A 126 7.17 -0.49 8.78
C SER A 126 7.56 -0.35 10.23
#